data_AF-A0AAN9AEZ6-F1
#
_entry.id   AF-A0AAN9AEZ6-F1
#
_cell.length_a   1.000
_cell.length_b   1.000
_cell.length_c   1.000
_cell.angle_alpha   90.00
_cell.angle_beta   90.00
_cell.angle_gamma   90.00
#
_symmetry.space_group_name_H-M   'P 1'
#
loop_
_entity.id
_entity.type
_entity.pdbx_description
1 polymer ?
#
loop_
_entity_poly.entity_id
_entity_poly.type
_entity_poly.pdbx_seq_one_letter_code
_entity_poly.pdbx_strand_id
1 'polypeptide(L)' 'MTTSPDGTMAWQLLVGRLGGQNIPCPFCGRLFDHKHNFLSHYKTHTGERPYGCPYCSYRTIQRGNLKTHIRK' A
#
# COMPACT_ATOMS: atom_id res chain seq x y z
N MET A 1 3.08 -23.87 -3.98
CA MET A 1 3.96 -22.99 -3.18
C MET A 1 3.15 -21.77 -2.82
N THR A 2 2.80 -21.69 -1.54
CA THR A 2 1.72 -20.88 -0.97
C THR A 2 2.18 -19.45 -0.75
N THR A 3 1.66 -18.51 -1.53
CA THR A 3 1.60 -17.10 -1.12
C THR A 3 0.13 -16.71 -1.10
N SER A 4 -0.42 -16.75 0.11
CA SER A 4 -1.76 -16.33 0.48
C SER A 4 -2.17 -15.03 -0.22
N PRO A 5 -3.40 -14.93 -0.75
CA PRO A 5 -3.88 -13.69 -1.35
C PRO A 5 -4.11 -12.67 -0.24
N ASP A 6 -3.19 -11.72 -0.14
CA ASP A 6 -3.45 -10.33 0.18
C ASP A 6 -4.40 -10.05 1.36
N GLY A 7 -3.83 -9.74 2.53
CA GLY A 7 -4.53 -9.08 3.65
C GLY A 7 -5.07 -7.67 3.33
N THR A 8 -5.31 -7.35 2.05
CA THR A 8 -5.67 -6.02 1.54
C THR A 8 -7.18 -5.87 1.28
N MET A 9 -7.96 -6.95 1.29
CA MET A 9 -9.35 -6.93 0.80
C MET A 9 -10.44 -6.96 1.88
N ALA A 10 -10.13 -7.27 3.13
CA ALA A 10 -11.18 -7.39 4.16
C ALA A 10 -11.76 -6.03 4.62
N TRP A 11 -10.96 -4.95 4.67
CA TRP A 11 -11.43 -3.67 5.22
C TRP A 11 -12.29 -2.84 4.23
N GLN A 12 -12.18 -3.09 2.92
CA GLN A 12 -13.01 -2.44 1.89
C GLN A 12 -14.49 -2.78 2.02
N LEU A 13 -14.81 -3.91 2.64
CA LEU A 13 -16.19 -4.39 2.81
C LEU A 13 -16.90 -3.80 4.04
N LEU A 14 -16.18 -3.09 4.93
CA LEU A 14 -16.73 -2.53 6.17
C LEU A 14 -17.07 -1.03 6.09
N VAL A 15 -16.59 -0.31 5.07
CA VAL A 15 -16.87 1.13 4.88
C VAL A 15 -18.04 1.34 3.92
N GLY A 16 -19.23 0.89 4.32
CA GLY A 16 -20.48 1.27 3.70
C GLY A 16 -21.11 2.49 4.39
N ARG A 17 -21.39 3.55 3.62
CA ARG A 17 -22.47 4.54 3.85
C ARG A 17 -22.29 5.82 4.69
N LEU A 18 -21.10 6.35 4.94
CA LEU A 18 -21.02 7.72 5.47
C LEU A 18 -20.26 8.59 4.49
N GLY A 19 -20.93 9.63 3.98
CA GLY A 19 -20.50 10.54 2.90
C GLY A 19 -19.26 11.39 3.20
N GLY A 20 -18.20 10.79 3.72
CA GLY A 20 -16.85 11.34 3.73
C GLY A 20 -16.06 10.67 2.61
N GLN A 21 -15.57 11.45 1.66
CA GLN A 21 -14.80 11.00 0.50
C GLN A 21 -13.40 10.44 0.87
N ASN A 22 -13.12 10.25 2.17
CA ASN A 22 -11.80 9.96 2.69
C ASN A 22 -11.76 8.64 3.46
N ILE A 23 -10.75 7.84 3.18
CA ILE A 23 -10.45 6.55 3.79
C ILE A 23 -9.49 6.78 4.98
N PRO A 24 -9.89 6.44 6.22
CA PRO A 24 -9.03 6.59 7.39
C PRO A 24 -8.03 5.43 7.52
N CYS A 25 -6.80 5.74 7.94
CA CYS A 25 -5.80 4.76 8.35
C CYS A 25 -6.05 4.25 9.77
N PRO A 26 -6.18 2.93 10.00
CA PRO A 26 -6.43 2.40 11.34
C PRO A 26 -5.23 2.51 12.27
N PHE A 27 -4.02 2.67 11.74
CA PHE A 27 -2.80 2.76 12.55
C PHE A 27 -2.45 4.17 13.00
N CYS A 28 -2.82 5.19 12.23
CA CYS A 28 -2.43 6.57 12.51
C CYS A 28 -3.56 7.60 12.32
N GLY A 29 -4.77 7.17 11.96
CA GLY A 29 -5.93 8.05 11.75
C GLY A 29 -5.85 8.93 10.49
N ARG A 30 -4.76 8.86 9.71
CA ARG A 30 -4.58 9.70 8.52
C ARG A 30 -5.66 9.40 7.47
N LEU A 31 -6.25 10.47 6.94
CA LEU A 31 -7.31 10.40 5.94
C LEU A 31 -6.74 10.44 4.52
N PHE A 32 -7.33 9.65 3.63
CA PHE A 32 -6.95 9.58 2.22
C PHE A 32 -8.18 9.66 1.33
N ASP A 33 -8.23 10.72 0.54
CA ASP A 33 -9.13 10.95 -0.60
C ASP A 33 -9.14 9.83 -1.65
N HIS A 34 -8.04 9.09 -1.80
CA HIS A 34 -7.94 8.01 -2.78
C HIS A 34 -7.48 6.67 -2.21
N LYS A 35 -8.14 5.60 -2.66
CA LYS A 35 -7.80 4.21 -2.31
C LYS A 35 -6.36 3.84 -2.62
N HIS A 36 -5.81 4.26 -3.76
CA HIS A 36 -4.42 3.93 -4.11
C HIS A 36 -3.41 4.61 -3.17
N ASN A 37 -3.69 5.84 -2.73
CA ASN A 37 -2.87 6.56 -1.75
C ASN A 37 -2.94 5.89 -0.39
N PHE A 38 -4.15 5.56 0.06
CA PHE A 38 -4.37 4.79 1.28
C PHE A 38 -3.60 3.47 1.26
N LEU A 39 -3.73 2.66 0.20
CA LEU A 39 -3.09 1.35 0.11
C LEU A 39 -1.56 1.44 0.10
N SER A 40 -1.01 2.42 -0.60
CA SER A 40 0.44 2.70 -0.59
C SER A 40 0.93 3.08 0.80
N HIS A 41 0.17 3.90 1.52
CA HIS A 41 0.46 4.27 2.90
C HIS A 41 0.30 3.10 3.88
N TYR A 42 -0.76 2.30 3.78
CA TYR A 42 -0.98 1.15 4.65
C TYR A 42 0.21 0.18 4.65
N LYS A 43 0.81 -0.03 3.46
CA LYS A 43 2.03 -0.85 3.30
C LYS A 43 3.24 -0.31 4.08
N THR A 44 3.27 0.97 4.44
CA THR A 44 4.34 1.52 5.30
C THR A 44 4.21 1.02 6.74
N HIS A 45 3.01 0.71 7.20
CA HIS A 45 2.78 0.13 8.52
C HIS A 45 3.04 -1.37 8.55
N THR A 46 2.66 -2.09 7.48
CA THR A 46 2.87 -3.55 7.40
C THR A 46 4.31 -3.93 7.03
N GLY A 47 5.10 -2.99 6.51
CA GLY A 47 6.46 -3.26 6.03
C GLY A 47 6.50 -4.04 4.71
N GLU A 48 5.36 -4.26 4.06
CA GLU A 48 5.29 -4.95 2.77
C GLU A 48 5.98 -4.12 1.68
N ARG A 49 7.08 -4.65 1.15
CA ARG A 49 7.85 -4.04 0.06
C ARG A 49 7.78 -4.92 -1.20
N PRO A 50 6.66 -4.87 -1.95
CA PRO A 50 6.42 -5.77 -3.08
C PRO A 50 7.36 -5.50 -4.27
N TYR A 51 7.91 -4.29 -4.40
CA TYR A 51 8.74 -3.94 -5.55
C TYR A 51 10.23 -4.09 -5.19
N GLY A 52 10.84 -5.20 -5.63
CA GLY A 52 12.28 -5.44 -5.49
C GLY A 52 13.07 -5.05 -6.73
N CYS A 53 14.30 -4.59 -6.54
CA CYS A 53 15.27 -4.41 -7.62
C CYS A 53 15.82 -5.78 -8.05
N PRO A 54 15.90 -6.07 -9.36
CA PRO A 54 16.46 -7.34 -9.83
C PRO A 54 18.00 -7.39 -9.72
N TYR A 55 18.66 -6.24 -9.53
CA TYR A 55 20.12 -6.14 -9.54
C TYR A 55 20.73 -5.99 -8.13
N CYS A 56 19.93 -5.71 -7.10
CA CYS A 56 20.41 -5.52 -5.74
C CYS A 56 19.31 -5.82 -4.70
N SER A 57 19.64 -5.75 -3.42
CA SER A 57 18.69 -6.01 -2.33
C SER A 57 17.70 -4.87 -2.04
N TYR A 58 17.67 -3.83 -2.87
CA TYR A 58 16.76 -2.70 -2.68
C TYR A 58 15.31 -3.14 -2.91
N ARG A 59 14.42 -2.83 -1.95
CA ARG A 59 12.98 -3.06 -2.04
C ARG A 59 12.22 -1.82 -1.63
N THR A 60 11.11 -1.55 -2.31
CA THR A 60 10.29 -0.37 -2.09
C THR A 60 8.81 -0.69 -2.17
N ILE A 61 8.01 0.20 -1.60
CA ILE A 61 6.54 0.09 -1.55
C ILE A 61 5.91 0.62 -2.84
N GLN A 62 6.60 1.52 -3.55
CA GLN A 62 6.06 2.20 -4.73
C GLN A 62 6.84 1.85 -5.99
N ARG A 63 6.11 1.52 -7.07
CA ARG A 63 6.70 1.21 -8.38
C ARG A 63 7.50 2.36 -8.97
N GLY A 64 7.07 3.60 -8.77
CA GLY A 64 7.80 4.79 -9.25
C GLY A 64 9.20 4.89 -8.66
N ASN A 65 9.33 4.63 -7.36
CA ASN A 65 10.62 4.63 -6.66
C ASN A 65 11.53 3.54 -7.21
N LEU A 66 11.00 2.35 -7.52
CA LEU A 66 11.77 1.28 -8.15
C LEU A 66 12.28 1.69 -9.54
N LYS A 67 11.42 2.29 -10.37
CA LYS A 67 11.82 2.77 -11.71
C LYS A 67 12.94 3.80 -11.63
N THR A 68 12.83 4.77 -10.71
CA THR A 68 13.86 5.78 -10.50
C THR A 68 15.15 5.18 -9.95
N HIS A 69 15.05 4.16 -9.08
CA HIS A 69 16.20 3.43 -8.56
C HIS A 69 16.94 2.65 -9.67
N ILE A 70 16.22 1.93 -10.53
CA ILE A 70 16.83 1.12 -11.62
C ILE A 70 17.44 2.01 -12.72
N ARG A 71 16.92 3.22 -12.93
CA ARG A 71 17.50 4.17 -13.89
C ARG A 71 18.78 4.85 -13.40
N LYS A 72 19.10 4.74 -12.11
CA LYS A 72 20.36 5.23 -11.53
C LYS A 72 21.38 4.11 -11.55
#